data_AF-A0A9D5NMT7-F1
#
_entry.id   AF-A0A9D5NMT7-F1
#
_cell.length_a   1.000
_cell.length_b   1.000
_cell.length_c   1.000
_cell.angle_alpha   90.00
_cell.angle_beta   90.00
_cell.angle_gamma   90.00
#
_symmetry.space_group_name_H-M   'P 1'
#
loop_
_entity.id
_entity.type
_entity.pdbx_description
1 polymer ?
#
loop_
_entity_poly.entity_id
_entity_poly.type
_entity_poly.pdbx_seq_one_letter_code
_entity_poly.pdbx_strand_id
1 'polypeptide(L)' 'MKLGNRGQALVEYLLIIAVISVVVVSLVKLLGGYLQDSVTKSSCSLVDKVYVEGSKPGEGQCVDK' A
#
# COMPACT_ATOMS: atom_id res chain seq x y z
N MET A 1 -8.17 23.14 -34.80
CA MET A 1 -7.02 23.40 -33.90
C MET A 1 -5.93 22.39 -34.25
N LYS A 2 -4.89 22.77 -35.00
CA LYS A 2 -3.77 21.86 -35.33
C LYS A 2 -2.79 21.90 -34.15
N LEU A 3 -2.88 20.91 -33.26
CA LEU A 3 -1.90 20.70 -32.19
C LEU A 3 -0.63 20.15 -32.85
N GLY A 4 0.50 20.86 -32.72
CA GLY A 4 1.77 20.44 -33.32
C GLY A 4 2.31 19.17 -32.65
N ASN A 5 2.58 18.12 -33.43
CA ASN A 5 3.06 16.81 -32.97
C ASN A 5 4.51 16.78 -32.42
N ARG A 6 5.13 17.91 -32.08
CA ARG A 6 6.51 17.96 -31.57
C ARG A 6 6.48 18.00 -30.04
N GLY A 7 6.77 16.86 -29.41
CA GLY A 7 6.84 16.71 -27.94
C GLY A 7 5.75 15.80 -27.34
N GLN A 8 4.78 15.36 -28.14
CA GLN A 8 3.66 14.54 -27.66
C GLN A 8 4.11 13.18 -27.09
N ALA A 9 5.16 12.57 -27.66
CA ALA A 9 5.70 11.30 -27.17
C ALA A 9 6.14 11.37 -25.69
N LEU A 10 6.80 12.46 -25.28
CA LEU A 10 7.26 12.62 -23.89
C LEU A 10 6.10 12.81 -22.90
N VAL A 11 5.04 13.52 -23.33
CA VAL A 11 3.83 13.72 -22.52
C VAL A 11 3.05 12.41 -22.35
N GLU A 12 3.00 11.59 -23.40
CA GLU A 12 2.31 10.29 -23.36
C GLU A 12 2.98 9.31 -22.39
N TYR A 13 4.33 9.23 -22.39
CA TYR A 13 5.07 8.42 -21.41
C TYR A 13 4.85 8.88 -19.97
N LEU A 14 4.87 10.20 -19.72
CA LEU A 14 4.63 10.74 -18.38
C LEU A 14 3.22 10.44 -17.87
N LEU A 15 2.21 10.51 -18.74
CA LEU A 15 0.83 10.15 -18.39
C LEU A 15 0.72 8.69 -18.00
N ILE A 16 1.35 7.77 -18.74
CA ILE A 16 1.35 6.35 -18.41
C ILE A 16 2.04 6.10 -17.06
N ILE A 17 3.20 6.70 -16.83
CA ILE A 17 3.94 6.56 -15.56
C ILE A 17 3.11 7.11 -14.39
N ALA A 18 2.47 8.26 -14.56
CA ALA A 18 1.59 8.83 -13.54
C ALA A 18 0.47 7.85 -13.17
N VAL A 19 -0.21 7.27 -14.16
CA VAL A 19 -1.27 6.28 -13.91
C VAL A 19 -0.73 5.03 -13.20
N ILE A 20 0.37 4.45 -13.67
CA ILE A 20 0.97 3.25 -13.07
C ILE A 20 1.39 3.54 -11.62
N SER A 21 2.00 4.69 -11.35
CA SER A 21 2.43 5.06 -10.01
C SER A 21 1.25 5.13 -9.02
N VAL A 22 0.12 5.70 -9.43
CA VAL A 22 -1.10 5.77 -8.60
C VAL A 22 -1.65 4.38 -8.31
N VAL A 23 -1.67 3.50 -9.32
CA VAL A 23 -2.11 2.10 -9.17
C VAL A 23 -1.22 1.37 -8.17
N VAL A 24 0.10 1.46 -8.32
CA VAL A 24 1.07 0.79 -7.42
C VAL A 24 0.94 1.30 -5.99
N VAL A 25 0.87 2.62 -5.77
CA VAL A 25 0.71 3.20 -4.43
C VAL A 25 -0.60 2.73 -3.78
N SER A 26 -1.67 2.62 -4.57
CA SER A 26 -2.96 2.12 -4.08
C SER A 26 -2.88 0.66 -3.65
N LEU A 27 -2.22 -0.19 -4.44
CA LEU A 27 -2.01 -1.60 -4.10
C LEU A 27 -1.16 -1.77 -2.84
N VAL A 28 -0.06 -1.03 -2.72
CA VAL A 28 0.82 -1.08 -1.54
C VAL A 28 0.08 -0.62 -0.29
N LYS A 29 -0.79 0.40 -0.37
CA LYS A 29 -1.60 0.83 0.76
C LYS A 29 -2.63 -0.22 1.21
N LEU A 30 -3.27 -0.89 0.25
CA LEU A 30 -4.22 -1.95 0.56
C LEU A 30 -3.54 -3.17 1.17
N LEU A 31 -2.44 -3.63 0.56
CA LEU A 31 -1.71 -4.82 1.03
C LEU A 31 -0.87 -4.52 2.28
N GLY A 32 -0.43 -3.28 2.45
CA GLY A 32 0.43 -2.85 3.56
C GLY A 32 -0.20 -3.09 4.93
N GLY A 33 -1.51 -2.83 5.08
CA GLY A 33 -2.22 -3.10 6.33
C GLY A 33 -2.27 -4.61 6.67
N TYR A 34 -2.56 -5.47 5.69
CA TYR A 34 -2.56 -6.92 5.89
C TYR A 34 -1.17 -7.47 6.22
N LEU A 35 -0.13 -6.96 5.55
CA LEU A 35 1.25 -7.32 5.85
C LEU A 35 1.64 -6.87 7.25
N GLN A 36 1.28 -5.64 7.63
CA GLN A 36 1.52 -5.11 8.97
C GLN A 36 0.85 -5.98 10.03
N ASP A 37 -0.41 -6.37 9.85
CA ASP A 37 -1.12 -7.26 10.78
C ASP A 37 -0.49 -8.65 10.87
N SER A 38 -0.02 -9.21 9.74
CA SER A 38 0.64 -10.52 9.71
C SER A 38 1.97 -10.50 10.47
N VAL A 39 2.74 -9.42 10.31
CA VAL A 39 3.97 -9.17 11.06
C VAL A 39 3.65 -8.97 12.53
N THR A 40 2.68 -8.11 12.87
CA THR A 40 2.26 -7.85 14.26
C THR A 40 1.81 -9.12 14.95
N LYS A 41 0.99 -9.97 14.30
CA LYS A 41 0.55 -11.25 14.86
C LYS A 41 1.72 -12.18 15.19
N SER A 42 2.67 -12.27 14.27
CA SER A 42 3.91 -13.03 14.48
C SER A 42 4.73 -12.42 15.62
N SER A 43 4.88 -11.10 15.66
CA SER A 43 5.60 -10.39 16.71
C SER A 43 4.95 -10.56 18.09
N CYS A 44 3.63 -10.44 18.23
CA CYS A 44 2.93 -10.67 19.51
C CYS A 44 3.19 -12.09 20.05
N SER A 45 3.17 -13.09 19.17
CA SER A 45 3.41 -14.49 19.55
C SER A 45 4.84 -14.73 20.07
N LEU A 46 5.81 -13.93 19.65
CA LEU A 46 7.21 -14.02 20.08
C LEU A 46 7.45 -13.37 21.44
N VAL A 47 6.59 -12.43 21.86
CA VAL A 47 6.72 -11.67 23.12
C VAL A 47 5.66 -12.06 24.15
N ASP A 48 5.09 -13.27 24.03
CA ASP A 48 4.05 -13.80 24.92
C ASP A 48 2.80 -12.90 25.06
N LYS A 49 2.48 -12.12 24.02
CA LYS A 49 1.29 -11.26 23.95
C LYS A 49 0.23 -11.85 23.02
N VAL A 50 -1.03 -11.48 23.27
CA VAL A 50 -2.16 -11.91 22.45
C VAL A 50 -2.40 -10.89 21.35
N TYR A 51 -2.46 -11.36 20.10
CA TYR A 51 -2.85 -10.52 18.97
C TYR A 51 -4.36 -10.32 18.94
N VAL A 52 -4.79 -9.06 18.85
CA VAL A 52 -6.20 -8.67 18.68
C VAL A 52 -6.33 -7.94 17.36
N GLU A 53 -7.25 -8.41 16.52
CA GLU A 53 -7.52 -7.84 15.21
C GLU A 53 -8.25 -6.50 15.33
N GLY A 54 -7.78 -5.48 14.61
CA GLY A 54 -8.39 -4.15 14.58
C GLY A 54 -9.63 -4.10 13.67
N SER A 55 -10.31 -2.95 13.64
CA SER A 55 -11.47 -2.77 12.74
C SER A 55 -11.09 -2.67 11.26
N LYS A 56 -9.82 -2.34 10.97
CA LYS A 56 -9.27 -2.23 9.62
C LYS A 56 -7.92 -2.94 9.53
N PRO A 57 -7.49 -3.35 8.32
CA PRO A 57 -6.17 -3.92 8.11
C PRO A 57 -5.07 -2.94 8.52
N GLY A 58 -4.13 -3.39 9.35
CA GLY A 58 -3.00 -2.63 9.89
C GLY A 58 -3.23 -2.05 11.29
N GLU A 59 -4.43 -2.24 11.86
CA GLU A 59 -4.79 -1.76 13.21
C GLU A 59 -4.70 -2.86 14.28
N GLY A 60 -4.17 -4.04 13.94
CA GLY A 60 -3.97 -5.12 14.92
C GLY A 60 -3.02 -4.72 16.04
N GLN A 61 -3.32 -5.14 17.26
CA GLN A 61 -2.56 -4.78 18.46
C GLN A 61 -2.15 -6.00 19.27
N CYS A 62 -1.02 -5.88 19.97
CA CYS A 62 -0.62 -6.85 20.99
C CYS A 62 -1.13 -6.39 22.34
N VAL A 63 -1.97 -7.20 22.98
CA VAL A 63 -2.40 -6.99 24.37
C VAL A 63 -1.69 -7.99 25.28
N ASP A 64 -1.42 -7.59 26.52
CA ASP A 64 -0.91 -8.51 27.53
C ASP A 64 -1.95 -9.62 27.79
N LYS A 65 -1.43 -10.83 28.02
CA LYS A 65 -2.25 -12.04 28.17
C LYS A 65 -3.03 -12.08 29.47
#